data_AF-A0A969PFF3-F1
#
_entry.id   AF-A0A969PFF3-F1
#
_cell.length_a   1.000
_cell.length_b   1.000
_cell.length_c   1.000
_cell.angle_alpha   90.00
_cell.angle_beta   90.00
_cell.angle_gamma   90.00
#
_symmetry.space_group_name_H-M   'P 1'
#
loop_
_entity.id
_entity.type
_entity.pdbx_description
1 polymer ?
#
loop_
_entity_poly.entity_id
_entity_poly.type
_entity_poly.pdbx_seq_one_letter_code
_entity_poly.pdbx_strand_id
1 'polypeptide(L)'
;MAIASYTGGCQCGKIRYEIRAEPLTLYLCHCKECQKQSSSAFGMSLTVPRNAVAIVQGQLKAWTRQADSGREVICMFCGDCGTRILHDRSYNRETVNIKAGTLDDTSWLRPVGNLWTRSAQPWVSISDRALNYEGQPEDIRPLWEKWSQRE
;
A
#
# COMPACT_ATOMS: atom_id res chain seq x y z
N MET A 1 -23.75 -11.54 6.85
CA MET A 1 -23.06 -10.36 6.32
C MET A 1 -21.96 -10.86 5.40
N ALA A 2 -22.03 -10.55 4.11
CA ALA A 2 -20.96 -10.94 3.18
C ALA A 2 -19.68 -10.24 3.64
N ILE A 3 -18.62 -11.02 3.90
CA ILE A 3 -17.30 -10.47 4.17
C ILE A 3 -16.86 -9.75 2.89
N ALA A 4 -16.61 -8.45 2.96
CA ALA A 4 -16.06 -7.71 1.83
C ALA A 4 -14.79 -8.42 1.36
N SER A 5 -14.77 -8.83 0.09
CA SER A 5 -13.70 -9.62 -0.51
C SER A 5 -13.10 -8.84 -1.66
N TYR A 6 -11.82 -8.49 -1.53
CA TYR A 6 -11.03 -7.90 -2.60
C TYR A 6 -10.03 -8.91 -3.10
N THR A 7 -9.89 -9.04 -4.41
CA THR A 7 -8.94 -9.97 -5.03
C THR A 7 -7.90 -9.21 -5.83
N GLY A 8 -6.73 -9.84 -5.98
CA GLY A 8 -5.66 -9.29 -6.80
C GLY A 8 -4.57 -10.30 -7.06
N GLY A 9 -3.54 -9.86 -7.77
CA GLY A 9 -2.43 -10.72 -8.14
C GLY A 9 -1.29 -9.98 -8.79
N CYS A 10 -0.23 -10.72 -9.09
CA CYS A 10 0.89 -10.18 -9.85
C CYS A 10 0.57 -10.11 -11.35
N GLN A 11 1.41 -9.39 -12.11
CA GLN A 11 1.25 -9.21 -13.55
C GLN A 11 1.25 -10.53 -14.34
N CYS A 12 2.04 -11.53 -13.93
CA CYS A 12 2.08 -12.83 -14.60
C CYS A 12 1.01 -13.82 -14.13
N GLY A 13 0.13 -13.43 -13.20
CA GLY A 13 -0.95 -14.27 -12.68
C GLY A 13 -0.54 -15.41 -11.74
N LYS A 14 0.77 -15.66 -11.54
CA LYS A 14 1.24 -16.76 -10.67
C LYS A 14 0.96 -16.54 -9.19
N ILE A 15 0.91 -15.28 -8.74
CA ILE A 15 0.51 -14.91 -7.39
C ILE A 15 -0.93 -14.42 -7.43
N ARG A 16 -1.78 -14.99 -6.57
CA ARG A 16 -3.15 -14.52 -6.33
C ARG A 16 -3.39 -14.37 -4.83
N TYR A 17 -4.12 -13.34 -4.45
CA TYR A 17 -4.46 -13.06 -3.06
C TYR A 17 -5.91 -12.60 -2.90
N GLU A 18 -6.40 -12.74 -1.67
CA GLU A 18 -7.70 -12.26 -1.20
C GLU A 18 -7.50 -11.38 0.04
N ILE A 19 -8.35 -10.36 0.19
CA ILE A 19 -8.45 -9.51 1.36
C ILE A 19 -9.89 -9.63 1.87
N ARG A 20 -10.05 -10.16 3.09
CA ARG A 20 -11.34 -10.51 3.71
C ARG A 20 -11.78 -9.51 4.78
N ALA A 21 -11.53 -8.23 4.52
CA ALA A 21 -11.92 -7.11 5.37
C ALA A 21 -11.90 -5.81 4.56
N GLU A 22 -12.72 -4.85 4.97
CA GLU A 22 -12.64 -3.47 4.47
C GLU A 22 -11.23 -2.89 4.73
N PRO A 23 -10.64 -2.18 3.75
CA PRO A 23 -9.40 -1.47 3.96
C PRO A 23 -9.54 -0.39 5.02
N LEU A 24 -8.46 -0.15 5.76
CA LEU A 24 -8.39 0.88 6.80
C LEU A 24 -8.08 2.25 6.22
N THR A 25 -7.26 2.30 5.16
CA THR A 25 -6.95 3.53 4.42
C THR A 25 -6.25 3.24 3.10
N LEU A 26 -6.30 4.21 2.19
CA LEU A 26 -5.53 4.25 0.94
C LEU A 26 -4.80 5.60 0.85
N TYR A 27 -3.49 5.55 0.63
CA TYR A 27 -2.68 6.76 0.48
C TYR A 27 -1.59 6.59 -0.58
N LEU A 28 -1.07 7.72 -1.04
CA LEU A 28 0.11 7.78 -1.90
C LEU A 28 1.34 8.11 -1.06
N CYS A 29 2.45 7.43 -1.33
CA CYS A 29 3.74 7.73 -0.73
C CYS A 29 4.72 8.21 -1.80
N HIS A 30 5.23 9.42 -1.61
CA HIS A 30 6.10 10.11 -2.55
C HIS A 30 7.59 9.95 -2.23
N CYS A 31 7.97 9.14 -1.24
CA CYS A 31 9.39 8.95 -0.92
C CYS A 31 10.15 8.24 -2.06
N LYS A 32 11.46 8.47 -2.16
CA LYS A 32 12.29 7.90 -3.25
C LYS A 32 12.28 6.38 -3.30
N GLU A 33 12.13 5.71 -2.16
CA GLU A 33 12.00 4.26 -2.12
C GLU A 33 10.67 3.77 -2.72
N CYS A 34 9.56 4.49 -2.48
CA CYS A 34 8.27 4.16 -3.10
C CYS A 34 8.26 4.48 -4.60
N GLN A 35 8.98 5.52 -5.03
CA GLN A 35 9.20 5.83 -6.46
C GLN A 35 9.95 4.68 -7.14
N LYS A 36 11.11 4.25 -6.60
CA LYS A 36 11.90 3.14 -7.14
C LYS A 36 11.09 1.84 -7.23
N GLN A 37 10.39 1.49 -6.15
CA GLN A 37 9.68 0.21 -6.06
C GLN A 37 8.42 0.12 -6.91
N SER A 38 7.78 1.25 -7.18
CA SER A 38 6.64 1.32 -8.11
C SER A 38 7.07 1.56 -9.56
N SER A 39 8.34 1.90 -9.78
CA SER A 39 8.84 2.43 -11.05
C SER A 39 8.01 3.61 -11.58
N SER A 40 7.45 4.41 -10.67
CA SER A 40 6.54 5.52 -10.95
C SER A 40 6.82 6.72 -10.04
N ALA A 41 5.98 7.76 -10.14
CA ALA A 41 6.11 9.00 -9.38
C ALA A 41 5.82 8.83 -7.88
N PHE A 42 5.09 7.78 -7.50
CA PHE A 42 4.71 7.47 -6.12
C PHE A 42 4.29 6.01 -5.98
N GLY A 43 4.30 5.50 -4.74
CA GLY A 43 3.73 4.19 -4.41
C GLY A 43 2.34 4.34 -3.80
N MET A 44 1.33 3.66 -4.35
CA MET A 44 0.00 3.58 -3.76
C MET A 44 -0.07 2.42 -2.75
N SER A 45 -0.46 2.72 -1.51
CA SER A 45 -0.46 1.77 -0.39
C SER A 45 -1.84 1.68 0.24
N LEU A 46 -2.43 0.48 0.20
CA LEU A 46 -3.70 0.15 0.82
C LEU A 46 -3.43 -0.58 2.14
N THR A 47 -3.80 0.03 3.26
CA THR A 47 -3.60 -0.57 4.59
C THR A 47 -4.77 -1.47 4.92
N VAL A 48 -4.49 -2.72 5.30
CA VAL A 48 -5.50 -3.72 5.65
C VAL A 48 -5.07 -4.50 6.90
N PRO A 49 -6.01 -5.09 7.66
CA PRO A 49 -5.67 -6.03 8.72
C PRO A 49 -4.85 -7.20 8.16
N ARG A 50 -3.75 -7.56 8.82
CA ARG A 50 -2.86 -8.64 8.39
C ARG A 50 -3.60 -9.96 8.26
N ASN A 51 -4.40 -10.29 9.27
CA ASN A 51 -5.15 -11.54 9.35
C ASN A 51 -6.28 -11.64 8.30
N ALA A 52 -6.59 -10.54 7.60
CA ALA A 52 -7.54 -10.53 6.50
C ALA A 52 -6.90 -10.87 5.15
N VAL A 53 -5.57 -10.90 5.03
CA VAL A 53 -4.88 -11.17 3.76
C VAL A 53 -4.51 -12.65 3.65
N ALA A 54 -4.94 -13.28 2.56
CA ALA A 54 -4.58 -14.66 2.22
C ALA A 54 -3.92 -14.71 0.84
N ILE A 55 -2.75 -15.35 0.74
CA ILE A 55 -2.18 -15.74 -0.55
C ILE A 55 -2.83 -17.07 -0.94
N VAL A 56 -3.68 -17.05 -1.96
CA VAL A 56 -4.47 -18.21 -2.40
C VAL A 56 -3.79 -18.97 -3.54
N GLN A 57 -2.79 -18.37 -4.20
CA GLN A 57 -1.97 -19.03 -5.21
C GLN A 57 -0.54 -18.48 -5.22
N GLY A 58 0.42 -19.40 -5.37
CA GLY A 58 1.84 -19.11 -5.52
C GLY A 58 2.52 -18.68 -4.21
N GLN A 59 3.83 -18.40 -4.29
CA GLN A 59 4.65 -18.05 -3.13
C GLN A 59 5.38 -16.73 -3.40
N LEU A 60 5.24 -15.79 -2.46
CA LEU A 60 5.95 -14.52 -2.51
C LEU A 60 7.44 -14.72 -2.17
N LYS A 61 8.31 -13.99 -2.88
CA LYS A 61 9.68 -13.74 -2.43
C LYS A 61 9.70 -12.49 -1.56
N ALA A 62 10.64 -12.43 -0.63
CA ALA A 62 10.82 -11.31 0.29
C ALA A 62 12.19 -10.66 0.12
N TRP A 63 12.24 -9.34 0.28
CA TRP A 63 13.46 -8.57 0.41
C TRP A 63 13.28 -7.57 1.56
N THR A 64 14.20 -7.53 2.51
CA THR A 64 14.11 -6.63 3.66
C THR A 64 14.99 -5.42 3.44
N ARG A 65 14.46 -4.24 3.73
CA ARG A 65 15.22 -2.98 3.75
C ARG A 65 15.02 -2.25 5.06
N GLN A 66 15.97 -1.40 5.41
CA GLN A 66 15.76 -0.40 6.45
C GLN A 66 15.07 0.83 5.87
N ALA A 67 14.15 1.41 6.65
CA ALA A 67 13.59 2.73 6.40
C ALA A 67 14.40 3.79 7.13
N ASP A 68 14.25 5.06 6.75
CA ASP A 68 14.93 6.21 7.40
C ASP A 68 14.74 6.25 8.92
N SER A 69 13.63 5.70 9.42
CA SER A 69 13.36 5.50 10.86
C SER A 69 14.21 4.42 11.56
N GLY A 70 15.08 3.71 10.85
CA GLY A 70 15.79 2.50 11.32
C GLY A 70 14.93 1.23 11.34
N ARG A 71 13.61 1.34 11.15
CA ARG A 71 12.68 0.20 11.15
C ARG A 71 12.80 -0.63 9.86
N GLU A 72 12.64 -1.93 9.99
CA GLU A 72 12.64 -2.84 8.86
C GLU A 72 11.29 -2.84 8.12
N VAL A 73 11.39 -2.89 6.79
CA VAL A 73 10.25 -3.07 5.89
C VAL A 73 10.51 -4.32 5.05
N ILE A 74 9.70 -5.35 5.27
CA ILE A 74 9.73 -6.58 4.50
C ILE A 74 8.90 -6.36 3.25
N CYS A 75 9.57 -6.42 2.11
CA CYS A 75 8.99 -6.18 0.82
C CYS A 75 8.69 -7.50 0.11
N MET A 76 7.41 -7.84 -0.07
CA MET A 76 7.01 -9.11 -0.68
C MET A 76 6.52 -8.95 -2.12
N PHE A 77 7.05 -9.75 -3.03
CA PHE A 77 6.84 -9.61 -4.48
C PHE A 77 6.79 -10.98 -5.18
N CYS A 78 6.26 -10.98 -6.41
CA CYS A 78 6.31 -12.16 -7.27
C CYS A 78 7.74 -12.42 -7.73
N GLY A 79 8.26 -13.62 -7.45
CA GLY A 79 9.61 -14.01 -7.84
C GLY A 79 9.83 -14.20 -9.34
N ASP A 80 8.77 -14.28 -10.12
CA ASP A 80 8.80 -14.50 -11.57
C ASP A 80 8.73 -13.20 -12.39
N CYS A 81 7.84 -12.27 -12.02
CA CYS A 81 7.63 -11.03 -12.78
C CYS A 81 8.05 -9.76 -12.02
N GLY A 82 8.48 -9.87 -10.77
CA GLY A 82 8.92 -8.73 -9.97
C GLY A 82 7.81 -7.84 -9.40
N THR A 83 6.53 -8.05 -9.76
CA THR A 83 5.42 -7.25 -9.22
C THR A 83 5.43 -7.24 -7.70
N ARG A 84 5.52 -6.05 -7.12
CA ARG A 84 5.44 -5.85 -5.67
C ARG A 84 3.99 -6.02 -5.21
N ILE A 85 3.75 -6.94 -4.28
CA ILE A 85 2.40 -7.26 -3.80
C ILE A 85 2.10 -6.53 -2.49
N LEU A 86 2.98 -6.64 -1.50
CA LEU A 86 2.73 -6.01 -0.21
C LEU A 86 4.00 -5.65 0.54
N HIS A 87 3.87 -4.69 1.46
CA HIS A 87 4.87 -4.41 2.47
C HIS A 87 4.36 -4.82 3.84
N ASP A 88 5.24 -5.48 4.56
CA ASP A 88 5.09 -5.86 5.95
C ASP A 88 6.10 -5.07 6.78
N ARG A 89 5.71 -4.72 8.01
CA ARG A 89 6.46 -3.91 8.95
C ARG A 89 6.72 -4.78 10.17
N SER A 90 7.98 -5.11 10.46
CA SER A 90 8.32 -6.03 11.55
C SER A 90 7.84 -5.54 12.94
N TYR A 91 7.69 -4.24 13.11
CA TYR A 91 7.22 -3.57 14.33
C TYR A 91 5.69 -3.43 14.43
N ASN A 92 4.93 -3.63 13.35
CA ASN A 92 3.47 -3.57 13.35
C ASN A 92 2.92 -4.91 12.84
N ARG A 93 2.46 -5.73 13.77
CA ARG A 93 1.95 -7.08 13.48
C ARG A 93 0.47 -7.10 13.13
N GLU A 94 -0.25 -5.98 13.24
CA GLU A 94 -1.70 -5.93 13.04
C GLU A 94 -2.09 -5.61 11.60
N THR A 95 -1.25 -4.84 10.87
CA THR A 95 -1.59 -4.38 9.52
C THR A 95 -0.48 -4.66 8.52
N VAL A 96 -0.86 -4.74 7.25
CA VAL A 96 0.05 -4.78 6.10
C VAL A 96 -0.38 -3.76 5.05
N ASN A 97 0.53 -3.36 4.17
CA ASN A 97 0.21 -2.49 3.04
C ASN A 97 0.21 -3.28 1.73
N ILE A 98 -0.96 -3.49 1.15
CA ILE A 98 -1.11 -4.02 -0.21
C ILE A 98 -0.75 -2.91 -1.21
N LYS A 99 -0.08 -3.27 -2.30
CA LYS A 99 0.12 -2.37 -3.45
C LYS A 99 -1.15 -2.36 -4.27
N ALA A 100 -1.96 -1.33 -4.07
CA ALA A 100 -3.35 -1.31 -4.51
C ALA A 100 -3.51 -1.45 -6.04
N GLY A 101 -2.50 -1.07 -6.82
CA GLY A 101 -2.50 -1.29 -8.28
C GLY A 101 -2.43 -2.76 -8.71
N THR A 102 -2.31 -3.70 -7.77
CA THR A 102 -2.33 -5.15 -8.02
C THR A 102 -3.69 -5.79 -7.77
N LEU A 103 -4.69 -5.01 -7.36
CA LEU A 103 -6.08 -5.45 -7.25
C LEU A 103 -6.68 -5.69 -8.64
N ASP A 104 -7.61 -6.62 -8.74
CA ASP A 104 -8.30 -6.87 -10.01
C ASP A 104 -9.26 -5.73 -10.37
N ASP A 105 -10.03 -5.24 -9.38
CA ASP A 105 -10.83 -4.03 -9.51
C ASP A 105 -10.14 -2.84 -8.83
N THR A 106 -9.75 -1.86 -9.64
CA THR A 106 -9.09 -0.63 -9.22
C THR A 106 -9.99 0.60 -9.36
N SER A 107 -11.24 0.43 -9.82
CA SER A 107 -12.15 1.54 -10.15
C SER A 107 -12.52 2.41 -8.94
N TRP A 108 -12.54 1.81 -7.74
CA TRP A 108 -12.88 2.45 -6.47
C TRP A 108 -11.68 3.11 -5.76
N LEU A 109 -10.45 2.96 -6.27
CA LEU A 109 -9.27 3.49 -5.60
C LEU A 109 -9.26 5.02 -5.64
N ARG A 110 -9.47 5.64 -4.48
CA ARG A 110 -9.42 7.10 -4.27
C ARG A 110 -8.56 7.39 -3.03
N PRO A 111 -7.24 7.65 -3.19
CA PRO A 111 -6.37 7.93 -2.05
C PRO A 111 -6.84 9.15 -1.26
N VAL A 112 -6.88 9.04 0.07
CA VAL A 112 -7.33 10.12 0.97
C VAL A 112 -6.19 11.00 1.49
N GLY A 113 -4.95 10.61 1.22
CA GLY A 113 -3.78 11.38 1.61
C GLY A 113 -2.49 11.05 0.88
N ASN A 114 -1.51 11.90 1.10
CA ASN A 114 -0.18 11.89 0.50
C ASN A 114 0.86 12.02 1.60
N LEU A 115 1.81 11.08 1.64
CA LEU A 115 2.93 11.11 2.57
C LEU A 115 4.22 11.41 1.80
N TRP A 116 5.18 12.03 2.50
CA TRP A 116 6.48 12.41 1.96
C TRP A 116 6.40 13.39 0.78
N THR A 117 5.45 14.34 0.81
CA THR A 117 5.22 15.30 -0.30
C THR A 117 6.44 16.15 -0.65
N ARG A 118 7.38 16.37 0.30
CA ARG A 118 8.67 17.03 0.02
C ARG A 118 9.50 16.33 -1.06
N SER A 119 9.26 15.04 -1.29
CA SER A 119 9.95 14.21 -2.28
C SER A 119 9.13 13.98 -3.55
N ALA A 120 7.92 14.54 -3.62
CA ALA A 120 7.05 14.41 -4.78
C ALA A 120 7.73 14.90 -6.04
N GLN A 121 7.40 14.29 -7.17
CA GLN A 121 7.87 14.78 -8.46
C GLN A 121 7.25 16.16 -8.72
N PRO A 122 8.02 17.15 -9.23
CA PRO A 122 7.53 18.53 -9.34
C PRO A 122 6.27 18.72 -10.18
N TRP A 123 6.00 17.80 -11.12
CA TRP A 123 4.83 17.83 -12.00
C TRP A 123 3.58 17.15 -11.40
N VAL A 124 3.70 16.47 -10.25
CA VAL A 124 2.57 15.81 -9.61
C VAL A 124 1.70 16.84 -8.90
N SER A 125 0.47 17.01 -9.38
CA SER A 125 -0.54 17.82 -8.69
C SER A 125 -1.07 17.09 -7.46
N ILE A 126 -0.85 17.65 -6.28
CA ILE A 126 -1.37 17.14 -5.00
C ILE A 126 -2.52 18.03 -4.56
N SER A 127 -3.70 17.44 -4.37
CA SER A 127 -4.88 18.18 -3.93
C SER A 127 -4.78 18.61 -2.48
N ASP A 128 -5.07 19.88 -2.19
CA ASP A 128 -5.16 20.41 -0.81
C ASP A 128 -6.33 19.81 -0.02
N ARG A 129 -7.28 19.16 -0.69
CA ARG A 129 -8.38 18.45 -0.02
C ARG A 129 -7.94 17.11 0.57
N ALA A 130 -6.79 16.58 0.17
CA ALA A 130 -6.21 15.36 0.71
C ALA A 130 -5.39 15.68 1.98
N LEU A 131 -5.18 14.69 2.85
CA LEU A 131 -4.25 14.84 3.97
C LEU A 131 -2.82 14.76 3.45
N ASN A 132 -2.09 15.87 3.47
CA ASN A 132 -0.75 15.98 2.89
C ASN A 132 0.29 16.15 3.99
N TYR A 133 1.28 15.25 4.01
CA TYR A 133 2.38 15.25 4.98
C TYR A 133 3.73 15.34 4.24
N GLU A 134 4.58 16.28 4.63
CA GLU A 134 5.92 16.43 4.06
C GLU A 134 6.85 15.26 4.36
N GLY A 135 6.51 14.41 5.33
CA GLY A 135 7.29 13.25 5.75
C GLY A 135 6.42 12.09 6.23
N GLN A 136 6.98 11.28 7.12
CA GLN A 136 6.23 10.27 7.85
C GLN A 136 5.34 10.97 8.89
N PRO A 137 4.01 10.78 8.87
CA PRO A 137 3.15 11.29 9.93
C PRO A 137 3.45 10.56 11.25
N GLU A 138 3.39 11.32 12.35
CA GLU A 138 3.47 10.79 13.72
C GLU A 138 2.28 9.88 14.03
N ASP A 139 1.10 10.25 13.53
CA ASP A 139 -0.14 9.51 13.67
C ASP A 139 -0.80 9.25 12.31
N ILE A 140 -1.12 7.98 12.04
CA ILE A 140 -1.79 7.54 10.82
C ILE A 140 -3.32 7.56 10.93
N ARG A 141 -3.88 7.66 12.14
CA ARG A 141 -5.33 7.60 12.39
C ARG A 141 -6.15 8.63 11.61
N PRO A 142 -5.69 9.89 11.39
CA PRO A 142 -6.43 10.84 10.55
C PRO A 142 -6.68 10.33 9.13
N LEU A 143 -5.77 9.52 8.56
CA LEU A 143 -5.97 8.90 7.25
C LEU A 143 -7.03 7.79 7.30
N TRP A 144 -7.19 7.11 8.44
CA TRP A 144 -8.22 6.09 8.62
C TRP A 144 -9.58 6.72 8.81
N GLU A 145 -9.66 7.80 9.58
CA GLU A 145 -10.88 8.59 9.77
C GLU A 145 -11.38 9.21 8.47
N LYS A 146 -10.48 9.83 7.69
CA LYS A 146 -10.85 10.37 6.37
C LYS A 146 -11.26 9.27 5.39
N TRP A 147 -10.67 8.08 5.50
CA TRP A 147 -11.05 6.92 4.70
C TRP A 147 -12.42 6.36 5.08
N SER A 148 -12.77 6.33 6.37
CA SER A 148 -14.09 5.84 6.79
C SER A 148 -15.23 6.78 6.38
N GLN A 149 -14.91 8.05 6.11
CA GLN A 149 -15.84 9.09 5.65
C GLN A 149 -15.82 9.27 4.11
N ARG A 150 -15.18 8.36 3.37
CA ARG A 150 -15.15 8.43 1.90
C ARG A 150 -16.55 8.17 1.33
N GLU A 151 -17.06 9.11 0.55
CA GLU A 151 -18.28 8.96 -0.25
C GLU A 151 -18.02 8.14 -1.53
#